data_AF-A0A2K3KNT2-F1
#
_entry.id   AF-A0A2K3KNT2-F1
#
_cell.length_a   1.000
_cell.length_b   1.000
_cell.length_c   1.000
_cell.angle_alpha   90.00
_cell.angle_beta   90.00
_cell.angle_gamma   90.00
#
_symmetry.space_group_name_H-M   'P 1'
#
loop_
_entity.id
_entity.type
_entity.pdbx_description
1 polymer ?
#
loop_
_entity_poly.entity_id
_entity_poly.type
_entity_poly.pdbx_seq_one_letter_code
_entity_poly.pdbx_strand_id
1 'polypeptide(L)'
;MSNQLVPLIPNLSIVPLTIKSNTVATNQPTMEFEVNVMGNMTDCDFYIPDKSGDNTALAFRVAYEAATACYFNYEKKLCAFVGSMLCSVAPGLRKSVEDALVGIGIRPRFVSLPSQADAYNIVESKLPPLDWPSILVIFGYCFIIL
;
A
#
# COMPACT_ATOMS: atom_id res chain seq x y z
N MET A 1 9.34 18.02 60.91
CA MET A 1 9.73 16.90 60.03
C MET A 1 8.95 17.06 58.73
N SER A 2 9.62 17.59 57.70
CA SER A 2 10.03 16.89 56.45
C SER A 2 8.83 16.65 55.50
N ASN A 3 8.70 17.40 54.38
CA ASN A 3 9.15 17.06 53.00
C ASN A 3 8.35 15.85 52.42
N GLN A 4 7.78 15.77 51.21
CA GLN A 4 7.96 16.33 49.85
C GLN A 4 6.72 15.86 49.01
N LEU A 5 6.08 16.63 48.12
CA LEU A 5 6.38 17.02 46.72
C LEU A 5 5.59 16.18 45.64
N VAL A 6 4.89 16.91 44.77
CA VAL A 6 3.97 16.55 43.65
C VAL A 6 4.69 15.83 42.49
N PRO A 7 4.02 15.16 41.51
CA PRO A 7 3.73 15.87 40.23
C PRO A 7 2.47 15.42 39.43
N LEU A 8 1.70 16.38 38.90
CA LEU A 8 1.52 16.78 37.48
C LEU A 8 0.61 15.92 36.58
N ILE A 9 -0.57 16.47 36.30
CA ILE A 9 -1.19 16.46 34.96
C ILE A 9 -0.59 17.65 34.19
N PRO A 10 -0.53 17.65 32.85
CA PRO A 10 -1.56 18.42 32.15
C PRO A 10 -2.04 17.83 30.81
N ASN A 11 -3.35 18.03 30.60
CA ASN A 11 -4.04 18.06 29.32
C ASN A 11 -3.30 18.91 28.29
N LEU A 12 -3.23 18.47 27.03
CA LEU A 12 -3.04 19.37 25.90
C LEU A 12 -4.26 19.33 24.98
N SER A 13 -5.02 20.42 25.08
CA SER A 13 -6.02 20.88 24.12
C SER A 13 -5.32 21.28 22.82
N ILE A 14 -5.77 20.71 21.69
CA ILE A 14 -5.31 21.12 20.36
C ILE A 14 -6.11 22.37 19.96
N VAL A 15 -5.46 23.53 20.07
CA VAL A 15 -5.93 24.79 19.48
C VAL A 15 -5.18 24.98 18.15
N PRO A 16 -5.84 25.43 17.05
CA PRO A 16 -5.16 25.66 15.79
C PRO A 16 -4.26 26.89 15.91
N LEU A 17 -2.96 26.75 15.63
CA LEU A 17 -2.04 27.87 15.66
C LEU A 17 -2.01 28.60 14.32
N THR A 18 -2.52 29.84 14.37
CA THR A 18 -2.42 30.89 13.37
C THR A 18 -0.98 31.10 12.88
N ILE A 19 -0.81 31.10 11.57
CA ILE A 19 0.41 31.47 10.85
C ILE A 19 0.80 32.90 11.23
N LYS A 20 1.97 33.08 11.86
CA LYS A 20 2.70 34.35 11.89
C LYS A 20 4.04 34.15 11.19
N SER A 21 4.13 34.70 9.98
CA SER A 21 5.37 34.85 9.25
C SER A 21 6.26 35.86 9.97
N ASN A 22 7.33 35.39 10.61
CA ASN A 22 8.43 36.25 11.03
C ASN A 22 9.62 36.00 10.10
N THR A 23 9.86 36.99 9.24
CA THR A 23 10.98 37.11 8.33
C THR A 23 12.28 37.19 9.13
N VAL A 24 13.08 36.11 9.12
CA VAL A 24 14.50 36.16 9.45
C VAL A 24 15.22 35.38 8.37
N ALA A 25 15.93 36.11 7.51
CA ALA A 25 16.73 35.56 6.44
C ALA A 25 17.99 34.89 7.02
N THR A 26 17.99 33.56 7.08
CA THR A 26 19.20 32.75 7.23
C THR A 26 19.35 31.91 5.98
N ASN A 27 20.40 32.21 5.21
CA ASN A 27 20.76 31.59 3.93
C ASN A 27 21.22 30.13 4.11
N GLN A 28 20.33 29.23 4.56
CA GLN A 28 20.53 27.81 4.32
C GLN A 28 19.97 27.48 2.93
N PRO A 29 20.70 26.74 2.08
CA PRO A 29 20.05 26.05 1.00
C PRO A 29 19.13 25.01 1.65
N THR A 30 17.83 25.32 1.68
CA THR A 30 16.81 24.28 1.83
C THR A 30 17.06 23.32 0.69
N MET A 31 17.74 22.21 0.95
CA MET A 31 17.73 21.07 0.04
C MET A 31 16.32 20.50 0.14
N GLU A 32 15.39 21.16 -0.52
CA GLU A 32 14.17 20.52 -0.97
C GLU A 32 14.65 19.45 -1.95
N PHE A 33 14.82 18.23 -1.44
CA PHE A 33 14.84 17.05 -2.29
C PHE A 33 13.43 16.94 -2.86
N GLU A 34 13.13 17.77 -3.86
CA GLU A 34 12.14 17.46 -4.85
C GLU A 34 12.71 16.26 -5.60
N VAL A 35 12.50 15.07 -5.04
CA VAL A 35 12.74 13.83 -5.77
C VAL A 35 11.77 13.93 -6.94
N ASN A 36 12.28 14.31 -8.10
CA ASN A 36 11.54 14.31 -9.34
C ASN A 36 11.28 12.83 -9.70
N VAL A 37 10.33 12.20 -9.00
CA VAL A 37 9.85 10.83 -9.23
C VAL A 37 9.09 10.75 -10.56
N MET A 38 8.99 11.86 -11.32
CA MET A 38 8.45 11.87 -12.68
C MET A 38 9.45 11.30 -13.71
N GLY A 39 10.30 10.35 -13.31
CA GLY A 39 10.95 9.44 -14.25
C GLY A 39 9.92 8.43 -14.78
N ASN A 40 10.13 7.91 -16.00
CA ASN A 40 9.24 6.98 -16.71
C ASN A 40 8.50 6.00 -15.77
N MET A 41 7.22 6.28 -15.47
CA MET A 41 6.41 5.43 -14.60
C MET A 41 6.14 4.09 -15.27
N THR A 42 6.17 3.02 -14.50
CA THR A 42 5.79 1.70 -15.01
C THR A 42 4.32 1.44 -14.70
N ASP A 43 3.49 1.33 -15.73
CA ASP A 43 2.11 0.84 -15.56
C ASP A 43 2.14 -0.63 -15.14
N CYS A 44 1.49 -0.94 -14.02
CA CYS A 44 1.38 -2.30 -13.48
C CYS A 44 -0.06 -2.61 -13.14
N ASP A 45 -0.53 -3.81 -13.49
CA ASP A 45 -1.89 -4.24 -13.15
C ASP A 45 -1.99 -4.46 -11.64
N PHE A 46 -3.05 -3.91 -11.07
CA PHE A 46 -3.32 -3.88 -9.64
C PHE A 46 -4.71 -4.45 -9.39
N TYR A 47 -4.75 -5.72 -9.00
CA TYR A 47 -6.00 -6.46 -8.84
C TYR A 47 -6.67 -6.08 -7.51
N ILE A 48 -7.96 -5.78 -7.54
CA ILE A 48 -8.75 -5.45 -6.36
C ILE A 48 -10.07 -6.23 -6.36
N PRO A 49 -10.59 -6.62 -5.20
CA PRO A 49 -11.91 -7.20 -5.12
C PRO A 49 -12.98 -6.16 -5.48
N ASP A 50 -14.04 -6.61 -6.14
CA ASP A 50 -15.20 -5.79 -6.44
C ASP A 50 -15.93 -5.34 -5.17
N LYS A 51 -16.63 -4.21 -5.28
CA LYS A 51 -17.45 -3.64 -4.18
C LYS A 51 -18.54 -4.59 -3.69
N SER A 52 -18.97 -5.55 -4.51
CA SER A 52 -19.98 -6.55 -4.15
C SER A 52 -19.46 -7.61 -3.16
N GLY A 53 -18.16 -7.59 -2.85
CA GLY A 53 -17.49 -8.65 -2.09
C GLY A 53 -17.14 -9.80 -3.02
N ASP A 54 -15.85 -10.11 -3.11
CA ASP A 54 -15.35 -11.29 -3.81
C ASP A 54 -15.19 -12.41 -2.79
N ASN A 55 -16.15 -13.33 -2.76
CA ASN A 55 -16.14 -14.48 -1.83
C ASN A 55 -15.04 -15.50 -2.18
N THR A 56 -14.53 -15.42 -3.40
CA THR A 56 -13.64 -16.42 -4.02
C THR A 56 -12.17 -16.04 -3.87
N ALA A 57 -11.90 -14.86 -3.30
CA ALA A 57 -10.58 -14.28 -3.18
C ALA A 57 -9.81 -14.25 -4.51
N LEU A 58 -10.54 -14.07 -5.63
CA LEU A 58 -10.02 -14.12 -6.98
C LEU A 58 -8.95 -13.05 -7.19
N ALA A 59 -9.19 -11.83 -6.71
CA ALA A 59 -8.20 -10.75 -6.78
C ALA A 59 -6.86 -11.11 -6.11
N PHE A 60 -6.92 -11.76 -4.94
CA PHE A 60 -5.73 -12.22 -4.24
C PHE A 60 -5.02 -13.33 -5.03
N ARG A 61 -5.76 -14.33 -5.52
CA ARG A 61 -5.20 -15.47 -6.25
C ARG A 61 -4.49 -15.04 -7.53
N VAL A 62 -5.07 -14.11 -8.28
CA VAL A 62 -4.46 -13.55 -9.50
C VAL A 62 -3.19 -12.76 -9.16
N ALA A 63 -3.24 -11.92 -8.13
CA ALA A 63 -2.06 -11.16 -7.69
C ALA A 63 -0.93 -12.08 -7.21
N TYR A 64 -1.25 -13.16 -6.50
CA TYR A 64 -0.30 -14.17 -6.06
C TYR A 64 0.33 -14.94 -7.23
N GLU A 65 -0.46 -15.36 -8.21
CA GLU A 65 0.05 -15.98 -9.43
C GLU A 65 0.98 -15.01 -10.18
N ALA A 66 0.59 -13.76 -10.34
CA ALA A 66 1.41 -12.74 -10.99
C ALA A 66 2.72 -12.45 -10.23
N ALA A 67 2.67 -12.46 -8.90
CA ALA A 67 3.85 -12.31 -8.04
C ALA A 67 4.82 -13.49 -8.19
N THR A 68 4.31 -14.72 -8.19
CA THR A 68 5.13 -15.93 -8.36
C THR A 68 5.70 -16.04 -9.78
N ALA A 69 5.00 -15.57 -10.80
CA ALA A 69 5.52 -15.47 -12.17
C ALA A 69 6.62 -14.40 -12.34
N CYS A 70 6.66 -13.37 -11.48
CA CYS A 70 7.60 -12.25 -11.57
C CYS A 70 8.95 -12.46 -10.86
N TYR A 71 9.19 -13.64 -10.30
CA TYR A 71 10.18 -13.92 -9.24
C TYR A 71 11.66 -13.60 -9.55
N PHE A 72 12.05 -13.12 -10.74
CA PHE A 72 13.47 -12.88 -11.04
C PHE A 72 13.87 -11.60 -11.81
N ASN A 73 12.95 -10.77 -12.33
CA ASN A 73 13.38 -9.67 -13.24
C ASN A 73 12.73 -8.29 -13.02
N TYR A 74 11.72 -8.16 -12.14
CA TYR A 74 10.98 -6.89 -12.01
C TYR A 74 10.54 -6.60 -10.57
N GLU A 75 11.49 -6.22 -9.71
CA GLU A 75 11.25 -5.86 -8.30
C GLU A 75 10.08 -4.87 -8.13
N LYS A 76 10.01 -3.85 -9.00
CA LYS A 76 8.89 -2.89 -9.00
C LYS A 76 7.54 -3.55 -9.23
N LYS A 77 7.42 -4.48 -10.20
CA LYS A 77 6.16 -5.18 -10.46
C LYS A 77 5.75 -6.07 -9.29
N LEU A 78 6.72 -6.67 -8.61
CA LEU A 78 6.47 -7.45 -7.40
C LEU A 78 5.81 -6.58 -6.32
N CYS A 79 6.26 -5.34 -6.11
CA CYS A 79 5.62 -4.41 -5.18
C CYS A 79 4.15 -4.14 -5.54
N ALA A 80 3.82 -4.01 -6.83
CA ALA A 80 2.43 -3.82 -7.27
C ALA A 80 1.55 -5.03 -6.94
N PHE A 81 2.05 -6.26 -7.19
CA PHE A 81 1.31 -7.49 -6.90
C PHE A 81 1.18 -7.76 -5.39
N VAL A 82 2.23 -7.52 -4.61
CA VAL A 82 2.17 -7.59 -3.14
C VAL A 82 1.21 -6.54 -2.57
N GLY A 83 1.24 -5.33 -3.09
CA GLY A 83 0.29 -4.28 -2.73
C GLY A 83 -1.16 -4.65 -3.08
N SER A 84 -1.38 -5.32 -4.20
CA SER A 84 -2.68 -5.84 -4.62
C SER A 84 -3.18 -6.97 -3.72
N MET A 85 -2.32 -7.90 -3.32
CA MET A 85 -2.62 -8.91 -2.29
C MET A 85 -3.00 -8.26 -0.96
N LEU A 86 -2.24 -7.25 -0.52
CA LEU A 86 -2.52 -6.48 0.70
C LEU A 86 -3.87 -5.78 0.66
N CYS A 87 -4.22 -5.14 -0.46
CA CYS A 87 -5.50 -4.45 -0.59
C CYS A 87 -6.69 -5.41 -0.69
N SER A 88 -6.45 -6.68 -1.06
CA SER A 88 -7.47 -7.72 -1.06
C SER A 88 -7.82 -8.18 0.37
N VAL A 89 -6.82 -8.29 1.26
CA VAL A 89 -7.04 -8.68 2.66
C VAL A 89 -7.39 -7.50 3.58
N ALA A 90 -6.85 -6.31 3.29
CA ALA A 90 -7.00 -5.10 4.07
C ALA A 90 -7.34 -3.90 3.15
N PRO A 91 -8.59 -3.80 2.66
CA PRO A 91 -9.01 -2.75 1.73
C PRO A 91 -8.79 -1.33 2.25
N GLY A 92 -8.77 -1.13 3.58
CA GLY A 92 -8.50 0.16 4.22
C GLY A 92 -7.11 0.72 3.95
N LEU A 93 -6.14 -0.12 3.52
CA LEU A 93 -4.78 0.31 3.23
C LEU A 93 -4.58 0.81 1.80
N ARG A 94 -5.60 0.69 0.94
CA ARG A 94 -5.51 0.97 -0.50
C ARG A 94 -4.84 2.29 -0.83
N LYS A 95 -5.28 3.38 -0.18
CA LYS A 95 -4.72 4.70 -0.44
C LYS A 95 -3.24 4.79 -0.09
N SER A 96 -2.86 4.23 1.06
CA SER A 96 -1.46 4.20 1.50
C SER A 96 -0.59 3.37 0.55
N VAL A 97 -1.11 2.25 0.03
CA VAL A 97 -0.40 1.41 -0.93
C VAL A 97 -0.23 2.12 -2.26
N GLU A 98 -1.27 2.78 -2.76
CA GLU A 98 -1.23 3.57 -3.99
C GLU A 98 -0.19 4.69 -3.91
N ASP A 99 -0.19 5.46 -2.81
CA ASP A 99 0.78 6.54 -2.59
C ASP A 99 2.22 5.98 -2.55
N ALA A 100 2.44 4.83 -1.91
CA ALA A 100 3.74 4.16 -1.87
C ALA A 100 4.19 3.66 -3.25
N LEU A 101 3.27 3.09 -4.05
CA LEU A 101 3.56 2.63 -5.42
C LEU A 101 3.92 3.80 -6.33
N VAL A 102 3.18 4.90 -6.25
CA VAL A 102 3.50 6.14 -6.97
C VAL A 102 4.88 6.66 -6.57
N GLY A 103 5.21 6.62 -5.28
CA GLY A 103 6.52 7.01 -4.74
C GLY A 103 7.71 6.21 -5.29
N ILE A 104 7.50 4.95 -5.71
CA ILE A 104 8.54 4.11 -6.33
C ILE A 104 8.49 4.11 -7.87
N GLY A 105 7.64 4.96 -8.46
CA GLY A 105 7.49 5.14 -9.90
C GLY A 105 6.61 4.08 -10.56
N ILE A 106 5.64 3.51 -9.83
CA ILE A 106 4.65 2.59 -10.37
C ILE A 106 3.32 3.30 -10.50
N ARG A 107 2.67 3.11 -11.64
CA ARG A 107 1.31 3.55 -11.87
C ARG A 107 0.36 2.35 -11.82
N PRO A 108 -0.37 2.14 -10.71
CA PRO A 108 -1.28 1.02 -10.59
C PRO A 108 -2.46 1.19 -11.56
N ARG A 109 -2.71 0.17 -12.38
CA ARG A 109 -3.88 0.03 -13.23
C ARG A 109 -4.87 -0.87 -12.52
N PHE A 110 -5.90 -0.28 -11.94
CA PHE A 110 -6.87 -1.04 -11.14
C PHE A 110 -7.68 -1.99 -12.02
N VAL A 111 -7.63 -3.27 -11.66
CA VAL A 111 -8.43 -4.34 -12.27
C VAL A 111 -9.36 -4.88 -11.19
N SER A 112 -10.65 -4.63 -11.34
CA SER A 112 -11.66 -5.07 -10.36
C SER A 112 -12.13 -6.48 -10.71
N LEU A 113 -12.08 -7.40 -9.75
CA LEU A 113 -12.42 -8.80 -9.94
C LEU A 113 -13.55 -9.23 -8.99
N PRO A 114 -14.49 -10.08 -9.46
CA PRO A 114 -14.49 -10.80 -10.75
C PRO A 114 -15.00 -10.01 -11.98
N SER A 115 -15.51 -8.78 -11.83
CA SER A 115 -16.22 -8.05 -12.89
C SER A 115 -15.42 -7.84 -14.18
N GLN A 116 -14.08 -7.76 -14.10
CA GLN A 116 -13.21 -7.59 -15.26
C GLN A 116 -12.44 -8.86 -15.64
N ALA A 117 -12.76 -10.02 -15.05
CA ALA A 117 -12.01 -11.26 -15.29
C ALA A 117 -11.98 -11.65 -16.78
N ASP A 118 -13.13 -11.59 -17.46
CA ASP A 118 -13.25 -11.92 -18.89
C ASP A 118 -12.43 -10.97 -19.77
N ALA A 119 -12.46 -9.66 -19.47
CA ALA A 119 -11.72 -8.65 -20.22
C ALA A 119 -10.20 -8.83 -20.12
N TYR A 120 -9.72 -9.39 -19.02
CA TYR A 120 -8.30 -9.66 -18.78
C TYR A 120 -7.91 -11.13 -19.05
N ASN A 121 -8.80 -11.93 -19.65
CA ASN A 121 -8.59 -13.37 -19.91
C ASN A 121 -8.17 -14.16 -18.66
N ILE A 122 -8.68 -13.76 -17.49
CA ILE A 122 -8.40 -14.42 -16.22
C ILE A 122 -9.29 -15.65 -16.14
N VAL A 123 -8.67 -16.83 -16.20
CA VAL A 123 -9.38 -18.10 -16.12
C VAL A 123 -9.22 -18.65 -14.71
N GLU A 124 -10.30 -18.61 -13.92
CA GLU A 124 -10.26 -19.03 -12.51
C GLU A 124 -9.75 -20.46 -12.30
N SER A 125 -10.05 -21.37 -13.23
CA SER A 125 -9.61 -22.77 -13.17
C SER A 125 -8.09 -22.95 -13.31
N LYS A 126 -7.37 -21.92 -13.76
CA LYS A 126 -5.90 -21.91 -13.83
C LYS A 126 -5.25 -21.38 -12.55
N LEU A 127 -6.02 -20.70 -11.69
CA LEU A 127 -5.50 -20.11 -10.46
C LEU A 127 -5.34 -21.17 -9.36
N PRO A 128 -4.32 -21.05 -8.51
CA PRO A 128 -4.13 -21.97 -7.39
C PRO A 128 -5.36 -21.96 -6.48
N PRO A 129 -5.94 -23.11 -6.10
CA PRO A 129 -7.11 -23.17 -5.24
C PRO A 129 -6.70 -22.81 -3.81
N LEU A 130 -6.72 -21.51 -3.50
CA LEU A 130 -6.39 -20.97 -2.18
C LEU A 130 -7.67 -20.65 -1.44
N ASP A 131 -7.85 -21.26 -0.27
CA ASP A 131 -8.88 -20.88 0.68
C ASP A 131 -8.43 -19.70 1.55
N TRP A 132 -9.40 -19.01 2.18
CA TRP A 132 -9.13 -17.84 3.01
C TRP A 132 -8.07 -18.07 4.12
N PRO A 133 -8.08 -19.21 4.85
CA PRO A 133 -7.01 -19.53 5.79
C PRO A 133 -5.62 -19.59 5.13
N SER A 134 -5.48 -20.26 3.99
CA SER A 134 -4.19 -20.34 3.29
C SER A 134 -3.72 -18.96 2.80
N ILE A 135 -4.66 -18.12 2.36
CA ILE A 135 -4.37 -16.74 1.96
C ILE A 135 -3.76 -15.95 3.11
N LEU A 136 -4.33 -16.04 4.31
CA LEU A 136 -3.81 -15.36 5.50
C LEU A 136 -2.42 -15.87 5.91
N VAL A 137 -2.19 -17.18 5.81
CA VAL A 137 -0.88 -17.81 6.11
C VAL A 137 0.18 -17.35 5.12
N ILE A 138 -0.11 -17.40 3.82
CA ILE A 138 0.80 -16.95 2.76
C ILE A 138 1.11 -15.47 2.92
N PHE A 139 0.08 -14.66 3.11
CA PHE A 139 0.21 -13.23 3.33
C PHE A 139 1.05 -12.92 4.56
N GLY A 140 0.78 -13.58 5.70
CA GLY A 140 1.56 -13.41 6.92
C GLY A 140 3.03 -13.80 6.74
N TYR A 141 3.30 -14.89 6.02
CA TYR A 141 4.66 -15.31 5.68
C TYR A 141 5.39 -14.28 4.81
N CYS A 142 4.73 -13.72 3.78
CA CYS A 142 5.30 -12.66 2.96
C CYS A 142 5.68 -11.43 3.80
N PHE A 143 4.87 -11.06 4.79
CA PHE A 143 5.17 -9.95 5.70
C PHE A 143 6.32 -10.22 6.67
N ILE A 144 6.59 -11.48 7.03
CA ILE A 144 7.69 -11.85 7.93
C ILE A 144 9.04 -11.85 7.19
N ILE A 145 9.03 -12.15 5.88
CA ILE A 145 10.24 -12.25 5.07
C ILE A 145 10.67 -10.90 4.50
N LEU A 146 9.71 -10.03 4.18
CA LEU A 146 9.96 -8.64 3.74
C LEU A 146 10.46 -7.78 4.91
#